data_AF-A0A2D4NSJ0-F1
#
_entry.id   AF-A0A2D4NSJ0-F1
#
_cell.length_a   1.000
_cell.length_b   1.000
_cell.length_c   1.000
_cell.angle_alpha   90.00
_cell.angle_beta   90.00
_cell.angle_gamma   90.00
#
_symmetry.space_group_name_H-M   'P 1'
#
loop_
_entity.id
_entity.type
_entity.pdbx_description
1 polymer ?
#
loop_
_entity_poly.entity_id
_entity_poly.type
_entity_poly.pdbx_seq_one_letter_code
_entity_poly.pdbx_strand_id
1 'polypeptide(L)'
;RRVHGCEGIKKYVVGLIIKTSSDPSCVEKEKVYIGKLNMILVQILKQEWPKHWPTFISDIVGASRTSESLCQNNMVILKLLSEEVFDFSSGQITQVKAKHLKDSMCNEFSQIFQLCQFVMENSQNAPLVHATLETLLRFLNWIPLGYIFETKLISTLIYKFLNVPMFRNVSLKCLTEIAGVSVSQYEEQFVTLFTLTMMQLKQMLPLNTNIRLAYSNGKDDEQNFIQNLSLFLCTFLKEHGQLIEKRLNLRETLMEALHYMLLVSEVEETEIFKICLEYWNHLAAELYRESPFSTSASPLLSGTQHFDVPPRRQLYLPVLSKVRLLMVS
;
A
#
# COMPACT_ATOMS: atom_id res chain seq x y z
N ARG A 1 -41.61 19.05 -8.87
CA ARG A 1 -41.11 18.55 -10.18
C ARG A 1 -39.61 18.22 -10.15
N ARG A 2 -38.68 19.13 -9.77
CA ARG A 2 -37.23 18.81 -9.72
C ARG A 2 -36.87 17.65 -8.75
N VAL A 3 -37.39 17.65 -7.53
CA VAL A 3 -37.12 16.60 -6.51
C VAL A 3 -37.57 15.20 -6.97
N HIS A 4 -38.71 15.10 -7.67
CA HIS A 4 -39.19 13.82 -8.22
C HIS A 4 -38.33 13.33 -9.40
N GLY A 5 -37.76 14.26 -10.18
CA GLY A 5 -36.80 13.92 -11.24
C GLY A 5 -35.49 13.37 -10.69
N CYS A 6 -34.93 13.97 -9.64
CA CYS A 6 -33.70 13.49 -9.00
C CYS A 6 -33.87 12.07 -8.43
N GLU A 7 -34.95 11.81 -7.69
CA GLU A 7 -35.24 10.46 -7.17
C GLU A 7 -35.48 9.44 -8.28
N GLY A 8 -36.12 9.83 -9.39
CA GLY A 8 -36.27 8.98 -10.56
C GLY A 8 -34.93 8.59 -11.18
N ILE A 9 -34.01 9.55 -11.35
CA ILE A 9 -32.66 9.31 -11.88
C ILE A 9 -31.85 8.41 -10.94
N LYS A 10 -31.87 8.67 -9.63
CA LYS A 10 -31.19 7.82 -8.62
C LYS A 10 -31.62 6.36 -8.76
N LYS A 11 -32.93 6.10 -8.70
CA LYS A 11 -33.49 4.74 -8.78
C LYS A 11 -33.20 4.09 -10.12
N TYR A 12 -33.26 4.86 -11.21
CA TYR A 12 -32.95 4.35 -12.54
C TYR A 12 -31.49 3.92 -12.66
N VAL A 13 -30.54 4.76 -12.23
CA VAL A 13 -29.10 4.44 -12.28
C VAL A 13 -28.78 3.23 -11.41
N VAL A 14 -29.29 3.19 -10.16
CA VAL A 14 -29.11 2.03 -9.28
C VAL A 14 -29.71 0.76 -9.88
N GLY A 15 -30.91 0.82 -10.42
CA GLY A 15 -31.56 -0.33 -11.07
C GLY A 15 -30.77 -0.83 -12.28
N LEU A 16 -30.17 0.07 -13.05
CA LEU A 16 -29.34 -0.29 -14.20
C LEU A 16 -28.01 -0.92 -13.77
N ILE A 17 -27.38 -0.40 -12.72
CA ILE A 17 -26.20 -1.01 -12.11
C ILE A 17 -26.53 -2.42 -11.62
N ILE A 18 -27.57 -2.60 -10.81
CA ILE A 18 -27.98 -3.91 -10.30
C ILE A 18 -28.21 -4.89 -11.45
N LYS A 19 -28.97 -4.49 -12.48
CA LYS A 19 -29.27 -5.35 -13.62
C LYS A 19 -28.00 -5.77 -14.37
N THR A 20 -27.07 -4.84 -14.59
CA THR A 20 -25.86 -5.09 -15.39
C THR A 20 -24.76 -5.81 -14.61
N SER A 21 -24.66 -5.61 -13.29
CA SER A 21 -23.64 -6.24 -12.45
C SER A 21 -24.08 -7.56 -11.82
N SER A 22 -25.38 -7.89 -11.82
CA SER A 22 -25.85 -9.17 -11.27
C SER A 22 -25.55 -10.37 -12.17
N ASP A 23 -25.30 -10.14 -13.46
CA ASP A 23 -24.96 -11.18 -14.44
C ASP A 23 -23.43 -11.24 -14.64
N PRO A 24 -22.74 -12.31 -14.21
CA PRO A 24 -21.29 -12.46 -14.37
C PRO A 24 -20.82 -12.33 -15.83
N SER A 25 -21.65 -12.75 -16.79
CA SER A 25 -21.30 -12.68 -18.22
C SER A 25 -21.34 -11.26 -18.78
N CYS A 26 -22.17 -10.39 -18.20
CA CYS A 26 -22.25 -8.98 -18.55
C CYS A 26 -21.07 -8.19 -17.97
N VAL A 27 -20.61 -8.55 -16.76
CA VAL A 27 -19.51 -7.85 -16.07
C VAL A 27 -18.22 -7.82 -16.90
N GLU A 28 -17.91 -8.92 -17.59
CA GLU A 28 -16.69 -9.04 -18.38
C GLU A 28 -16.81 -8.37 -19.76
N LYS A 29 -17.97 -8.48 -20.41
CA LYS A 29 -18.23 -7.88 -21.73
C LYS A 29 -18.44 -6.38 -21.69
N GLU A 30 -19.08 -5.87 -20.64
CA GLU A 30 -19.55 -4.49 -20.54
C GLU A 30 -18.80 -3.67 -19.48
N LYS A 31 -17.58 -4.08 -19.10
CA LYS A 31 -16.78 -3.44 -18.04
C LYS A 31 -16.69 -1.91 -18.18
N VAL A 32 -16.52 -1.42 -19.42
CA VAL A 32 -16.47 0.03 -19.70
C VAL A 32 -17.80 0.71 -19.38
N TYR A 33 -18.92 0.10 -19.79
CA TYR A 33 -20.25 0.64 -19.56
C TYR A 33 -20.61 0.63 -18.06
N ILE A 34 -20.36 -0.48 -17.37
CA ILE A 34 -20.56 -0.58 -15.92
C ILE A 34 -19.70 0.44 -15.18
N GLY A 35 -18.43 0.61 -15.59
CA GLY A 35 -17.54 1.64 -15.03
C GLY A 35 -18.10 3.06 -15.20
N LYS A 36 -18.73 3.36 -16.34
CA LYS A 36 -19.39 4.66 -16.56
C LYS A 36 -20.65 4.81 -15.70
N LEU A 37 -21.45 3.77 -15.52
CA LEU A 37 -22.60 3.80 -14.62
C LEU A 37 -22.18 4.05 -13.16
N ASN A 38 -21.12 3.38 -12.70
CA ASN A 38 -20.55 3.61 -11.36
C ASN A 38 -20.09 5.06 -11.19
N MET A 39 -19.41 5.62 -12.19
CA MET A 39 -19.02 7.04 -12.15
C MET A 39 -20.23 7.98 -12.11
N ILE A 40 -21.29 7.70 -12.86
CA ILE A 40 -22.54 8.49 -12.80
C ILE A 40 -23.14 8.43 -11.40
N LEU A 41 -23.19 7.24 -10.80
CA LEU A 41 -23.65 7.08 -9.41
C LEU A 41 -22.79 7.90 -8.44
N VAL A 42 -21.46 7.86 -8.57
CA VAL A 42 -20.56 8.66 -7.71
C VAL A 42 -20.79 10.16 -7.89
N GLN A 43 -21.03 10.64 -9.12
CA GLN A 43 -21.39 12.05 -9.33
C GLN A 43 -22.73 12.42 -8.68
N ILE A 44 -23.70 11.51 -8.64
CA ILE A 44 -24.95 11.70 -7.88
C ILE A 44 -24.65 11.75 -6.38
N LEU A 45 -23.84 10.83 -5.86
CA LEU A 45 -23.47 10.78 -4.44
C LEU A 45 -22.76 12.04 -3.99
N LYS A 46 -21.84 12.60 -4.78
CA LYS A 46 -21.19 13.89 -4.48
C LYS A 46 -22.20 15.04 -4.29
N GLN A 47 -23.39 14.96 -4.88
CA GLN A 47 -24.40 16.02 -4.76
C GLN A 47 -25.44 15.72 -3.67
N GLU A 48 -25.80 14.45 -3.49
CA GLU A 48 -26.94 14.03 -2.70
C GLU A 48 -26.54 13.43 -1.34
N TRP A 49 -25.42 12.70 -1.28
CA TRP A 49 -24.90 12.16 -0.03
C TRP A 49 -24.05 13.23 0.70
N PRO A 50 -24.18 13.36 2.03
CA PRO A 50 -24.97 12.54 2.96
C PRO A 50 -26.40 13.04 3.20
N LYS A 51 -26.72 14.30 2.88
CA LYS A 51 -27.96 14.95 3.34
C LYS A 51 -29.25 14.34 2.78
N HIS A 52 -29.28 14.00 1.50
CA HIS A 52 -30.45 13.52 0.77
C HIS A 52 -30.37 12.04 0.41
N TRP A 53 -29.35 11.33 0.92
CA TRP A 53 -29.22 9.88 0.81
C TRP A 53 -28.48 9.29 2.03
N PRO A 54 -29.03 9.47 3.25
CA PRO A 54 -28.32 9.11 4.49
C PRO A 54 -28.13 7.59 4.67
N THR A 55 -28.92 6.75 3.98
CA THR A 55 -28.84 5.28 4.08
C THR A 55 -27.88 4.66 3.08
N PHE A 56 -27.20 5.45 2.23
CA PHE A 56 -26.43 4.91 1.11
C PHE A 56 -25.39 3.86 1.55
N ILE A 57 -24.60 4.13 2.59
CA ILE A 57 -23.57 3.21 3.06
C ILE A 57 -24.18 1.93 3.64
N SER A 58 -25.25 2.03 4.43
CA SER A 58 -25.94 0.84 4.95
C SER A 58 -26.57 0.02 3.82
N ASP A 59 -27.15 0.68 2.82
CA ASP A 59 -27.82 0.03 1.69
C ASP A 59 -26.81 -0.71 0.81
N ILE A 60 -25.68 -0.07 0.47
CA ILE A 60 -24.64 -0.68 -0.37
C ILE A 60 -23.93 -1.83 0.36
N VAL A 61 -23.68 -1.71 1.66
CA VAL A 61 -23.12 -2.80 2.47
C VAL A 61 -24.11 -3.97 2.59
N GLY A 62 -25.40 -3.68 2.81
CA GLY A 62 -26.46 -4.69 2.84
C GLY A 62 -26.59 -5.44 1.51
N ALA A 63 -26.62 -4.71 0.40
CA ALA A 63 -26.68 -5.30 -0.94
C ALA A 63 -25.42 -6.12 -1.28
N SER A 64 -24.27 -5.74 -0.76
CA SER A 64 -23.01 -6.50 -0.96
C SER A 64 -23.03 -7.88 -0.30
N ARG A 65 -23.93 -8.11 0.68
CA ARG A 65 -24.08 -9.42 1.34
C ARG A 65 -25.01 -10.37 0.61
N THR A 66 -25.77 -9.90 -0.39
CA THR A 66 -26.76 -10.73 -1.09
C THR A 66 -26.20 -11.42 -2.33
N SER A 67 -25.17 -10.85 -2.95
CA SER A 67 -24.53 -11.40 -4.15
C SER A 67 -23.07 -10.96 -4.23
N GLU A 68 -22.17 -11.90 -4.54
CA GLU A 68 -20.74 -11.59 -4.73
C GLU A 68 -20.48 -10.69 -5.95
N SER A 69 -21.25 -10.83 -7.02
CA SER A 69 -21.09 -9.98 -8.21
C SER A 69 -21.51 -8.53 -7.93
N LEU A 70 -22.58 -8.34 -7.14
CA LEU A 70 -22.96 -7.03 -6.63
C LEU A 70 -21.92 -6.48 -5.66
N CYS A 71 -21.42 -7.30 -4.74
CA CYS A 71 -20.35 -6.94 -3.81
C CYS A 71 -19.12 -6.43 -4.56
N GLN A 72 -18.70 -7.13 -5.62
CA GLN A 72 -17.53 -6.76 -6.42
C GLN A 72 -17.72 -5.37 -7.04
N ASN A 73 -18.88 -5.11 -7.63
CA ASN A 73 -19.16 -3.80 -8.21
C ASN A 73 -19.28 -2.70 -7.13
N ASN A 74 -19.85 -3.02 -5.98
CA ASN A 74 -19.97 -2.11 -4.85
C ASN A 74 -18.60 -1.72 -4.27
N MET A 75 -17.63 -2.64 -4.22
CA MET A 75 -16.24 -2.30 -3.87
C MET A 75 -15.67 -1.27 -4.86
N VAL A 76 -15.89 -1.46 -6.16
CA VAL A 76 -15.47 -0.47 -7.18
C VAL A 76 -16.14 0.89 -6.97
N ILE A 77 -17.44 0.94 -6.67
CA ILE A 77 -18.16 2.19 -6.38
C ILE A 77 -17.56 2.88 -5.15
N LEU A 78 -17.31 2.14 -4.07
CA LEU A 78 -16.74 2.67 -2.83
C LEU A 78 -15.30 3.20 -3.06
N LYS A 79 -14.51 2.53 -3.90
CA LYS A 79 -13.19 3.02 -4.31
C LYS A 79 -13.28 4.35 -5.04
N LEU A 80 -14.15 4.43 -6.06
CA LEU A 80 -14.34 5.65 -6.85
C LEU A 80 -14.86 6.81 -5.98
N LEU A 81 -15.76 6.51 -5.03
CA LEU A 81 -16.23 7.50 -4.06
C LEU A 81 -15.09 8.02 -3.17
N SER A 82 -14.22 7.12 -2.69
CA SER A 82 -13.01 7.50 -1.94
C SER A 82 -12.11 8.41 -2.75
N GLU A 83 -11.78 8.03 -3.99
CA GLU A 83 -10.92 8.81 -4.88
C GLU A 83 -11.49 10.22 -5.13
N GLU A 84 -12.79 10.33 -5.39
CA GLU A 84 -13.44 11.63 -5.65
C GLU A 84 -13.54 12.52 -4.39
N VAL A 85 -13.63 11.93 -3.20
CA VAL A 85 -13.76 12.67 -1.93
C VAL A 85 -12.41 13.02 -1.33
N PHE A 86 -11.40 12.14 -1.45
CA PHE A 86 -10.11 12.29 -0.78
C PHE A 86 -8.98 12.73 -1.73
N ASP A 87 -8.90 12.16 -2.93
CA ASP A 87 -7.77 12.38 -3.85
C ASP A 87 -8.05 13.56 -4.81
N PHE A 88 -9.27 13.66 -5.34
CA PHE A 88 -9.63 14.66 -6.38
C PHE A 88 -10.53 15.81 -5.87
N SER A 89 -10.72 15.92 -4.56
CA SER A 89 -11.56 16.98 -3.99
C SER A 89 -11.03 18.40 -4.28
N SER A 90 -9.71 18.54 -4.39
CA SER A 90 -9.05 19.80 -4.71
C SER A 90 -9.39 20.29 -6.12
N GLY A 91 -10.10 21.41 -6.22
CA GLY A 91 -10.44 22.07 -7.50
C GLY A 91 -11.78 21.64 -8.11
N GLN A 92 -12.41 20.56 -7.64
CA GLN A 92 -13.72 20.11 -8.14
C GLN A 92 -14.90 20.43 -7.21
N ILE A 93 -14.64 20.49 -5.90
CA ILE A 93 -15.64 20.80 -4.89
C ILE A 93 -15.11 21.87 -3.92
N THR A 94 -16.01 22.58 -3.26
CA THR A 94 -15.61 23.58 -2.26
C THR A 94 -14.96 22.89 -1.05
N GLN A 95 -14.02 23.55 -0.39
CA GLN A 95 -13.33 23.00 0.79
C GLN A 95 -14.30 22.57 1.90
N VAL A 96 -15.36 23.34 2.13
CA VAL A 96 -16.41 23.03 3.12
C VAL A 96 -17.15 21.74 2.75
N LYS A 97 -17.50 21.57 1.47
CA LYS A 97 -18.18 20.37 0.98
C LYS A 97 -17.27 19.15 1.03
N ALA A 98 -15.99 19.30 0.65
CA ALA A 98 -15.00 18.24 0.77
C ALA A 98 -14.87 17.76 2.21
N LYS A 99 -14.69 18.70 3.15
CA LYS A 99 -14.60 18.38 4.58
C LYS A 99 -15.85 17.62 5.06
N HIS A 100 -17.03 18.10 4.73
CA HIS A 100 -18.28 17.45 5.12
C HIS A 100 -18.41 16.02 4.57
N LEU A 101 -18.04 15.78 3.30
CA LEU A 101 -18.04 14.44 2.70
C LEU A 101 -17.02 13.51 3.38
N LYS A 102 -15.81 14.01 3.67
CA LYS A 102 -14.77 13.26 4.39
C LYS A 102 -15.25 12.84 5.78
N ASP A 103 -15.74 13.80 6.56
CA ASP A 103 -16.24 13.55 7.92
C ASP A 103 -17.39 12.52 7.91
N SER A 104 -18.30 12.62 6.93
CA SER A 104 -19.41 11.68 6.78
C SER A 104 -18.93 10.27 6.43
N MET A 105 -17.96 10.15 5.51
CA MET A 105 -17.37 8.85 5.16
C MET A 105 -16.69 8.22 6.35
N CYS A 106 -15.93 8.99 7.14
CA CYS A 106 -15.27 8.52 8.35
C CYS A 106 -16.26 8.02 9.39
N ASN A 107 -17.38 8.71 9.59
CA ASN A 107 -18.41 8.33 10.57
C ASN A 107 -19.06 6.98 10.23
N GLU A 108 -19.19 6.65 8.94
CA GLU A 108 -19.83 5.42 8.48
C GLU A 108 -18.82 4.33 8.05
N PHE A 109 -17.51 4.60 8.16
CA PHE A 109 -16.46 3.74 7.62
C PHE A 109 -16.42 2.35 8.28
N SER A 110 -16.83 2.23 9.54
CA SER A 110 -16.84 0.96 10.27
C SER A 110 -17.60 -0.15 9.52
N GLN A 111 -18.74 0.19 8.90
CA GLN A 111 -19.54 -0.78 8.13
C GLN A 111 -18.83 -1.23 6.86
N ILE A 112 -18.14 -0.30 6.19
CA ILE A 112 -17.35 -0.58 4.98
C ILE A 112 -16.16 -1.46 5.34
N PHE A 113 -15.45 -1.16 6.43
CA PHE A 113 -14.30 -1.92 6.88
C PHE A 113 -14.70 -3.35 7.28
N GLN A 114 -15.81 -3.52 8.00
CA GLN A 114 -16.35 -4.84 8.32
C GLN A 114 -16.69 -5.66 7.07
N LEU A 115 -17.22 -5.02 6.02
CA LEU A 115 -17.45 -5.68 4.74
C LEU A 115 -16.12 -6.11 4.09
N CYS A 116 -15.11 -5.24 4.08
CA CYS A 116 -13.78 -5.57 3.55
C CYS A 116 -13.15 -6.75 4.29
N GLN A 117 -13.19 -6.74 5.63
CA GLN A 117 -12.70 -7.84 6.46
C GLN A 117 -13.45 -9.13 6.15
N PHE A 118 -14.79 -9.08 6.09
CA PHE A 118 -15.61 -10.25 5.78
C PHE A 118 -15.23 -10.86 4.43
N VAL A 119 -15.06 -10.04 3.38
CA VAL A 119 -14.67 -10.52 2.05
C VAL A 119 -13.26 -11.12 2.07
N MET A 120 -12.28 -10.43 2.66
CA MET A 120 -10.89 -10.91 2.77
C MET A 120 -10.77 -12.21 3.58
N GLU A 121 -11.64 -12.39 4.57
CA GLU A 121 -11.62 -13.58 5.42
C GLU A 121 -12.31 -14.77 4.78
N ASN A 122 -13.43 -14.55 4.07
CA ASN A 122 -14.37 -15.63 3.72
C ASN A 122 -14.59 -15.85 2.21
N SER A 123 -14.37 -14.86 1.35
CA SER A 123 -14.65 -15.04 -0.08
C SER A 123 -13.55 -15.83 -0.78
N GLN A 124 -13.96 -16.72 -1.68
CA GLN A 124 -13.07 -17.45 -2.60
C GLN A 124 -13.09 -16.87 -4.02
N ASN A 125 -13.87 -15.80 -4.23
CA ASN A 125 -14.01 -15.15 -5.52
C ASN A 125 -12.85 -14.18 -5.75
N ALA A 126 -11.86 -14.63 -6.52
CA ALA A 126 -10.63 -13.87 -6.73
C ALA A 126 -10.84 -12.46 -7.30
N PRO A 127 -11.70 -12.22 -8.32
CA PRO A 127 -12.05 -10.88 -8.78
C PRO A 127 -12.61 -9.97 -7.69
N LEU A 128 -13.49 -10.48 -6.82
CA LEU A 128 -14.04 -9.74 -5.68
C LEU A 128 -12.96 -9.42 -4.64
N VAL A 129 -12.11 -10.38 -4.29
CA VAL A 129 -11.00 -10.17 -3.35
C VAL A 129 -10.04 -9.11 -3.91
N HIS A 130 -9.67 -9.20 -5.18
CA HIS A 130 -8.81 -8.20 -5.83
C HIS A 130 -9.45 -6.80 -5.79
N ALA A 131 -10.74 -6.69 -6.14
CA ALA A 131 -11.46 -5.42 -6.08
C ALA A 131 -11.50 -4.84 -4.65
N THR A 132 -11.65 -5.71 -3.64
CA THR A 132 -11.62 -5.32 -2.22
C THR A 132 -10.24 -4.81 -1.81
N LEU A 133 -9.16 -5.48 -2.23
CA LEU A 133 -7.79 -5.04 -1.93
C LEU A 133 -7.45 -3.70 -2.61
N GLU A 134 -7.86 -3.50 -3.87
CA GLU A 134 -7.72 -2.22 -4.58
C GLU A 134 -8.52 -1.09 -3.92
N THR A 135 -9.68 -1.43 -3.36
CA THR A 135 -10.52 -0.47 -2.62
C THR A 135 -9.88 -0.11 -1.28
N LEU A 136 -9.40 -1.12 -0.55
CA LEU A 136 -8.65 -0.94 0.69
C LEU A 136 -7.42 -0.04 0.48
N LEU A 137 -6.68 -0.23 -0.62
CA LEU A 137 -5.52 0.60 -0.94
C LEU A 137 -5.84 2.10 -0.94
N ARG A 138 -7.01 2.50 -1.46
CA ARG A 138 -7.46 3.92 -1.44
C ARG A 138 -7.90 4.39 -0.06
N PHE A 139 -8.43 3.48 0.76
CA PHE A 139 -8.84 3.80 2.12
C PHE A 139 -7.66 4.04 3.06
N LEU A 140 -6.55 3.32 2.89
CA LEU A 140 -5.36 3.45 3.76
C LEU A 140 -4.84 4.89 3.88
N ASN A 141 -5.07 5.73 2.87
CA ASN A 141 -4.63 7.13 2.84
C ASN A 141 -5.32 8.04 3.87
N TRP A 142 -6.49 7.66 4.40
CA TRP A 142 -7.31 8.57 5.20
C TRP A 142 -8.06 7.93 6.37
N ILE A 143 -8.12 6.61 6.45
CA ILE A 143 -8.88 5.95 7.52
C ILE A 143 -8.19 6.11 8.88
N PRO A 144 -8.96 6.07 9.99
CA PRO A 144 -8.38 6.06 11.33
C PRO A 144 -7.40 4.91 11.52
N LEU A 145 -6.24 5.22 12.10
CA LEU A 145 -5.13 4.28 12.25
C LEU A 145 -5.47 3.02 13.07
N GLY A 146 -6.46 3.10 13.97
CA GLY A 146 -6.95 1.93 14.71
C GLY A 146 -7.43 0.80 13.79
N TYR A 147 -8.05 1.12 12.64
CA TYR A 147 -8.44 0.08 11.66
C TYR A 147 -7.23 -0.63 11.04
N ILE A 148 -6.08 0.03 10.96
CA ILE A 148 -4.85 -0.50 10.38
C ILE A 148 -4.07 -1.31 11.41
N PHE A 149 -3.82 -0.72 12.59
CA PHE A 149 -2.86 -1.22 13.58
C PHE A 149 -3.49 -1.95 14.78
N GLU A 150 -4.79 -1.84 14.99
CA GLU A 150 -5.52 -2.48 16.09
C GLU A 150 -6.44 -3.61 15.59
N THR A 151 -6.26 -4.03 14.35
CA THR A 151 -7.00 -5.15 13.73
C THR A 151 -6.06 -6.20 13.15
N LYS A 152 -6.61 -7.27 12.57
CA LYS A 152 -5.85 -8.31 11.88
C LYS A 152 -5.47 -7.92 10.44
N LEU A 153 -5.56 -6.64 10.07
CA LEU A 153 -5.35 -6.21 8.68
C LEU A 153 -3.96 -6.56 8.16
N ILE A 154 -2.91 -6.15 8.88
CA ILE A 154 -1.51 -6.37 8.50
C ILE A 154 -1.23 -7.88 8.33
N SER A 155 -1.60 -8.69 9.32
CA SER A 155 -1.38 -10.13 9.27
C SER A 155 -2.18 -10.80 8.14
N THR A 156 -3.40 -10.34 7.87
CA THR A 156 -4.22 -10.85 6.77
C THR A 156 -3.58 -10.54 5.41
N LEU A 157 -3.12 -9.30 5.19
CA LEU A 157 -2.43 -8.90 3.97
C LEU A 157 -1.18 -9.75 3.69
N ILE A 158 -0.36 -9.96 4.72
CA ILE A 158 0.91 -10.69 4.60
C ILE A 158 0.67 -12.19 4.41
N TYR A 159 -0.17 -12.83 5.23
CA TYR A 159 -0.28 -14.28 5.22
C TYR A 159 -1.24 -14.83 4.17
N LYS A 160 -2.34 -14.12 3.85
CA LYS A 160 -3.34 -14.63 2.91
C LYS A 160 -3.10 -14.20 1.46
N PHE A 161 -2.46 -13.05 1.24
CA PHE A 161 -2.47 -12.43 -0.08
C PHE A 161 -1.08 -12.13 -0.65
N LEU A 162 -0.10 -11.76 0.17
CA LEU A 162 1.23 -11.37 -0.33
C LEU A 162 1.93 -12.49 -1.12
N ASN A 163 1.81 -13.75 -0.67
CA ASN A 163 2.42 -14.90 -1.34
C ASN A 163 1.61 -15.45 -2.53
N VAL A 164 0.42 -14.91 -2.80
CA VAL A 164 -0.46 -15.36 -3.89
C VAL A 164 -0.18 -14.50 -5.13
N PRO A 165 0.28 -15.06 -6.27
CA PRO A 165 0.74 -14.27 -7.42
C PRO A 165 -0.24 -13.22 -7.95
N MET A 166 -1.54 -13.50 -7.96
CA MET A 166 -2.56 -12.56 -8.43
C MET A 166 -2.87 -11.42 -7.46
N PHE A 167 -2.47 -11.52 -6.18
CA PHE A 167 -2.71 -10.49 -5.17
C PHE A 167 -1.44 -9.80 -4.68
N ARG A 168 -0.25 -10.41 -4.88
CA ARG A 168 1.02 -9.92 -4.33
C ARG A 168 1.29 -8.43 -4.57
N ASN A 169 0.96 -7.93 -5.77
CA ASN A 169 1.21 -6.54 -6.14
C ASN A 169 0.34 -5.56 -5.33
N VAL A 170 -0.98 -5.78 -5.29
CA VAL A 170 -1.88 -4.91 -4.52
C VAL A 170 -1.64 -5.04 -3.02
N SER A 171 -1.34 -6.26 -2.53
CA SER A 171 -0.98 -6.47 -1.12
C SER A 171 0.28 -5.70 -0.73
N LEU A 172 1.34 -5.76 -1.55
CA LEU A 172 2.58 -5.05 -1.24
C LEU A 172 2.42 -3.53 -1.32
N LYS A 173 1.58 -3.02 -2.24
CA LYS A 173 1.18 -1.60 -2.26
C LYS A 173 0.48 -1.20 -0.96
N CYS A 174 -0.49 -2.00 -0.48
CA CYS A 174 -1.13 -1.74 0.81
C CYS A 174 -0.11 -1.72 1.97
N LEU A 175 0.82 -2.68 2.00
CA LEU A 175 1.86 -2.71 3.03
C LEU A 175 2.80 -1.51 2.94
N THR A 176 3.03 -0.96 1.73
CA THR A 176 3.82 0.25 1.49
C THR A 176 3.12 1.49 2.03
N GLU A 177 1.82 1.65 1.79
CA GLU A 177 1.04 2.76 2.36
C GLU A 177 1.06 2.70 3.90
N ILE A 178 0.91 1.51 4.48
CA ILE A 178 1.00 1.31 5.93
C ILE A 178 2.41 1.65 6.43
N ALA A 179 3.46 1.23 5.72
CA ALA A 179 4.85 1.51 6.07
C ALA A 179 5.24 2.99 5.97
N GLY A 180 4.46 3.82 5.26
CA GLY A 180 4.69 5.25 5.16
C GLY A 180 4.10 6.07 6.31
N VAL A 181 3.39 5.44 7.25
CA VAL A 181 2.74 6.13 8.37
C VAL A 181 3.76 6.50 9.45
N SER A 182 4.06 7.79 9.59
CA SER A 182 4.97 8.33 10.62
C SER A 182 4.27 8.55 11.97
N VAL A 183 4.15 7.51 12.80
CA VAL A 183 3.60 7.61 14.17
C VAL A 183 4.35 6.74 15.17
N SER A 184 4.51 7.21 16.41
CA SER A 184 5.25 6.49 17.45
C SER A 184 4.39 5.52 18.28
N GLN A 185 3.06 5.63 18.21
CA GLN A 185 2.14 4.82 19.03
C GLN A 185 2.11 3.34 18.62
N TYR A 186 2.56 3.02 17.40
CA TYR A 186 2.43 1.69 16.79
C TYR A 186 3.77 1.05 16.42
N GLU A 187 4.85 1.37 17.16
CA GLU A 187 6.19 0.81 16.90
C GLU A 187 6.21 -0.72 16.82
N GLU A 188 5.51 -1.42 17.71
CA GLU A 188 5.44 -2.89 17.68
C GLU A 188 4.75 -3.44 16.42
N GLN A 189 3.73 -2.73 15.92
CA GLN A 189 3.05 -3.10 14.68
C GLN A 189 3.94 -2.88 13.47
N PHE A 190 4.77 -1.81 13.43
CA PHE A 190 5.76 -1.63 12.37
C PHE A 190 6.86 -2.69 12.39
N VAL A 191 7.32 -3.08 13.59
CA VAL A 191 8.25 -4.20 13.75
C VAL A 191 7.63 -5.51 13.25
N THR A 192 6.37 -5.75 13.58
CA THR A 192 5.61 -6.92 13.10
C THR A 192 5.46 -6.89 11.58
N LEU A 193 5.04 -5.75 11.02
CA LEU A 193 4.92 -5.52 9.57
C LEU A 193 6.22 -5.89 8.86
N PHE A 194 7.35 -5.35 9.30
CA PHE A 194 8.65 -5.60 8.70
C PHE A 194 9.08 -7.05 8.80
N THR A 195 9.02 -7.61 10.01
CA THR A 195 9.48 -8.99 10.28
C THR A 195 8.70 -10.00 9.46
N LEU A 196 7.37 -9.89 9.44
CA LEU A 196 6.52 -10.82 8.72
C LEU A 196 6.62 -10.64 7.19
N THR A 197 6.74 -9.40 6.71
CA THR A 197 6.92 -9.13 5.28
C THR A 197 8.25 -9.71 4.79
N MET A 198 9.35 -9.47 5.50
CA MET A 198 10.66 -10.02 5.16
C MET A 198 10.68 -11.55 5.18
N MET A 199 9.98 -12.18 6.12
CA MET A 199 9.82 -13.64 6.15
C MET A 199 9.12 -14.18 4.88
N GLN A 200 8.03 -13.55 4.43
CA GLN A 200 7.36 -13.95 3.19
C GLN A 200 8.22 -13.64 1.95
N LEU A 201 8.89 -12.48 1.90
CA LEU A 201 9.76 -12.10 0.79
C LEU A 201 10.88 -13.10 0.55
N LYS A 202 11.50 -13.63 1.62
CA LYS A 202 12.54 -14.67 1.49
C LYS A 202 12.06 -15.96 0.84
N GLN A 203 10.79 -16.30 1.02
CA GLN A 203 10.19 -17.47 0.37
C GLN A 203 9.86 -17.17 -1.09
N MET A 204 9.37 -15.96 -1.38
CA MET A 204 8.94 -15.56 -2.71
C MET A 204 10.11 -15.23 -3.65
N LEU A 205 11.19 -14.66 -3.10
CA LEU A 205 12.34 -14.18 -3.85
C LEU A 205 13.63 -14.52 -3.06
N PRO A 206 14.21 -15.72 -3.22
CA PRO A 206 15.43 -16.10 -2.53
C PRO A 206 16.56 -15.08 -2.73
N LEU A 207 17.35 -14.79 -1.69
CA LEU A 207 18.40 -13.75 -1.69
C LEU A 207 19.54 -14.00 -2.70
N ASN A 208 19.68 -15.22 -3.22
CA ASN A 208 20.64 -15.56 -4.28
C ASN A 208 20.07 -15.33 -5.70
N THR A 209 18.82 -14.90 -5.83
CA THR A 209 18.18 -14.62 -7.13
C THR A 209 18.84 -13.41 -7.78
N ASN A 210 19.21 -13.53 -9.05
CA ASN A 210 19.64 -12.39 -9.84
C ASN A 210 18.41 -11.55 -10.26
N ILE A 211 18.09 -10.53 -9.48
CA ILE A 211 16.90 -9.69 -9.68
C ILE A 211 16.95 -8.93 -11.01
N ARG A 212 18.14 -8.47 -11.45
CA ARG A 212 18.32 -7.83 -12.77
C ARG A 212 17.86 -8.75 -13.90
N LEU A 213 18.29 -10.00 -13.90
CA LEU A 213 17.87 -10.98 -14.91
C LEU A 213 16.41 -11.40 -14.75
N ALA A 214 15.91 -11.53 -13.52
CA ALA A 214 14.50 -11.83 -13.26
C ALA A 214 13.58 -10.72 -13.77
N TYR A 215 14.01 -9.45 -13.63
CA TYR A 215 13.29 -8.29 -14.15
C TYR A 215 13.31 -8.25 -15.68
N SER A 216 14.51 -8.37 -16.28
CA SER A 216 14.71 -8.29 -17.73
C SER A 216 13.95 -9.37 -18.51
N ASN A 217 13.84 -10.57 -17.93
CA ASN A 217 13.09 -11.69 -18.53
C ASN A 217 11.64 -11.80 -18.00
N GLY A 218 11.29 -11.00 -17.00
CA GLY A 218 10.00 -11.06 -16.32
C GLY A 218 8.88 -10.44 -17.14
N LYS A 219 7.64 -10.83 -16.83
CA LYS A 219 6.43 -10.20 -17.38
C LYS A 219 6.07 -8.94 -16.59
N ASP A 220 5.12 -8.16 -17.10
CA ASP A 220 4.61 -6.94 -16.47
C ASP A 220 4.32 -7.12 -14.96
N ASP A 221 3.67 -8.22 -14.56
CA ASP A 221 3.34 -8.48 -13.16
C ASP A 221 4.55 -8.76 -12.25
N GLU A 222 5.63 -9.28 -12.80
CA GLU A 222 6.89 -9.55 -12.09
C GLU A 222 7.74 -8.28 -12.00
N GLN A 223 7.79 -7.52 -13.08
CA GLN A 223 8.44 -6.21 -13.13
C GLN A 223 7.76 -5.23 -12.15
N ASN A 224 6.43 -5.18 -12.16
CA ASN A 224 5.65 -4.41 -11.20
C ASN A 224 5.91 -4.85 -9.76
N PHE A 225 6.08 -6.16 -9.51
CA PHE A 225 6.37 -6.65 -8.17
C PHE A 225 7.73 -6.19 -7.67
N ILE A 226 8.77 -6.23 -8.53
CA ILE A 226 10.11 -5.74 -8.18
C ILE A 226 10.10 -4.22 -7.91
N GLN A 227 9.35 -3.45 -8.68
CA GLN A 227 9.15 -2.02 -8.40
C GLN A 227 8.38 -1.78 -7.10
N ASN A 228 7.31 -2.52 -6.82
CA ASN A 228 6.58 -2.41 -5.55
C ASN A 228 7.45 -2.82 -4.36
N LEU A 229 8.37 -3.77 -4.54
CA LEU A 229 9.36 -4.16 -3.54
C LEU A 229 10.36 -3.05 -3.25
N SER A 230 10.89 -2.36 -4.29
CA SER A 230 11.79 -1.23 -4.07
C SER A 230 11.08 -0.09 -3.33
N LEU A 231 9.82 0.20 -3.67
CA LEU A 231 8.99 1.18 -2.97
C LEU A 231 8.78 0.81 -1.51
N PHE A 232 8.36 -0.44 -1.22
CA PHE A 232 8.16 -0.90 0.15
C PHE A 232 9.43 -0.76 1.00
N LEU A 233 10.55 -1.29 0.52
CA LEU A 233 11.81 -1.28 1.26
C LEU A 233 12.35 0.16 1.44
N CYS A 234 12.31 0.98 0.40
CA CYS A 234 12.72 2.38 0.48
C CYS A 234 11.88 3.15 1.50
N THR A 235 10.54 3.06 1.41
CA THR A 235 9.62 3.72 2.34
C THR A 235 9.84 3.27 3.77
N PHE A 236 9.81 1.95 4.02
CA PHE A 236 9.95 1.43 5.38
C PHE A 236 11.30 1.79 6.00
N LEU A 237 12.41 1.62 5.26
CA LEU A 237 13.74 1.87 5.81
C LEU A 237 14.00 3.36 6.07
N LYS A 238 13.40 4.26 5.28
CA LYS A 238 13.47 5.72 5.54
C LYS A 238 12.69 6.10 6.79
N GLU A 239 11.48 5.59 6.95
CA GLU A 239 10.58 6.01 8.03
C GLU A 239 10.87 5.30 9.36
N HIS A 240 11.21 4.01 9.30
CA HIS A 240 11.32 3.14 10.46
C HIS A 240 12.68 2.41 10.55
N GLY A 241 13.68 2.74 9.73
CA GLY A 241 14.98 2.08 9.74
C GLY A 241 15.65 2.11 11.12
N GLN A 242 15.64 3.27 11.79
CA GLN A 242 16.22 3.41 13.12
C GLN A 242 15.51 2.56 14.20
N LEU A 243 14.21 2.30 14.05
CA LEU A 243 13.45 1.43 14.94
C LEU A 243 13.98 -0.01 14.88
N ILE A 244 14.34 -0.48 13.69
CA ILE A 244 14.93 -1.80 13.47
C ILE A 244 16.39 -1.84 13.92
N GLU A 245 17.19 -0.80 13.62
CA GLU A 245 18.60 -0.70 14.02
C GLU A 245 18.84 -0.88 15.53
N LYS A 246 17.94 -0.29 16.34
CA LYS A 246 18.00 -0.31 17.81
C LYS A 246 17.69 -1.70 18.38
N ARG A 247 17.02 -2.58 17.63
CA ARG A 247 16.63 -3.92 18.07
C ARG A 247 17.63 -4.95 17.57
N LEU A 248 18.51 -5.41 18.47
CA LEU A 248 19.60 -6.34 18.15
C LEU A 248 19.12 -7.62 17.44
N ASN A 249 17.98 -8.16 17.84
CA ASN A 249 17.37 -9.36 17.27
C ASN A 249 16.84 -9.17 15.84
N LEU A 250 16.74 -7.94 15.33
CA LEU A 250 16.27 -7.66 13.97
C LEU A 250 17.38 -7.22 13.02
N ARG A 251 18.64 -7.13 13.49
CA ARG A 251 19.77 -6.69 12.66
C ARG A 251 20.04 -7.62 11.48
N GLU A 252 19.83 -8.92 11.64
CA GLU A 252 19.96 -9.87 10.54
C GLU A 252 18.92 -9.58 9.45
N THR A 253 17.65 -9.45 9.83
CA THR A 253 16.55 -9.09 8.92
C THR A 253 16.77 -7.73 8.25
N LEU A 254 17.34 -6.76 8.95
CA LEU A 254 17.76 -5.48 8.37
C LEU A 254 18.82 -5.68 7.28
N MET A 255 19.84 -6.51 7.53
CA MET A 255 20.86 -6.81 6.53
C MET A 255 20.29 -7.51 5.30
N GLU A 256 19.32 -8.39 5.47
CA GLU A 256 18.59 -9.03 4.36
C GLU A 256 17.83 -7.99 3.53
N ALA A 257 17.15 -7.04 4.17
CA ALA A 257 16.45 -5.94 3.48
C ALA A 257 17.41 -5.05 2.69
N LEU A 258 18.55 -4.68 3.29
CA LEU A 258 19.61 -3.93 2.60
C LEU A 258 20.21 -4.74 1.44
N HIS A 259 20.29 -6.06 1.58
CA HIS A 259 20.75 -6.91 0.50
C HIS A 259 19.76 -6.94 -0.67
N TYR A 260 18.44 -7.03 -0.40
CA TYR A 260 17.44 -6.85 -1.45
C TYR A 260 17.57 -5.48 -2.12
N MET A 261 17.74 -4.39 -1.34
CA MET A 261 17.94 -3.06 -1.92
C MET A 261 19.15 -3.03 -2.88
N LEU A 262 20.26 -3.68 -2.54
CA LEU A 262 21.42 -3.80 -3.44
C LEU A 262 21.06 -4.58 -4.70
N LEU A 263 20.43 -5.74 -4.58
CA LEU A 263 20.05 -6.58 -5.73
C LEU A 263 19.06 -5.88 -6.67
N VAL A 264 18.09 -5.15 -6.11
CA VAL A 264 17.11 -4.38 -6.88
C VAL A 264 17.74 -3.14 -7.52
N SER A 265 18.80 -2.58 -6.92
CA SER A 265 19.53 -1.46 -7.51
C SER A 265 20.30 -1.82 -8.79
N GLU A 266 20.59 -3.11 -9.01
CA GLU A 266 21.24 -3.60 -10.23
C GLU A 266 20.26 -3.72 -11.43
N VAL A 267 18.96 -3.50 -11.20
CA VAL A 267 17.96 -3.56 -12.26
C VAL A 267 18.16 -2.39 -13.22
N GLU A 268 18.28 -2.69 -14.51
CA GLU A 268 18.45 -1.70 -15.58
C GLU A 268 17.11 -1.02 -15.96
N GLU A 269 16.42 -0.46 -14.97
CA GLU A 269 15.22 0.33 -15.13
C GLU A 269 15.34 1.64 -14.34
N THR A 270 15.14 2.76 -15.03
CA THR A 270 15.48 4.10 -14.52
C THR A 270 14.66 4.46 -13.28
N GLU A 271 13.37 4.16 -13.28
CA GLU A 271 12.50 4.52 -12.16
C GLU A 271 12.77 3.66 -10.92
N ILE A 272 13.11 2.38 -11.09
CA ILE A 272 13.51 1.50 -9.98
C ILE A 272 14.82 1.98 -9.37
N PHE A 273 15.81 2.30 -10.21
CA PHE A 273 17.09 2.82 -9.74
C PHE A 273 16.92 4.14 -8.97
N LYS A 274 16.07 5.07 -9.44
CA LYS A 274 15.79 6.33 -8.71
C LYS A 274 15.21 6.08 -7.32
N ILE A 275 14.28 5.13 -7.19
CA ILE A 275 13.70 4.75 -5.88
C ILE A 275 14.79 4.23 -4.94
N CYS A 276 15.67 3.36 -5.42
CA CYS A 276 16.78 2.85 -4.62
C CYS A 276 17.80 3.93 -4.26
N LEU A 277 18.14 4.79 -5.23
CA LEU A 277 19.05 5.91 -5.05
C LEU A 277 18.54 6.89 -3.99
N GLU A 278 17.23 7.12 -3.93
CA GLU A 278 16.63 7.96 -2.89
C GLU A 278 16.94 7.43 -1.49
N TYR A 279 16.81 6.11 -1.27
CA TYR A 279 17.18 5.49 0.00
C TYR A 279 18.69 5.58 0.26
N TRP A 280 19.53 5.23 -0.72
CA TRP A 280 20.98 5.26 -0.53
C TRP A 280 21.50 6.66 -0.22
N ASN A 281 20.95 7.68 -0.87
CA ASN A 281 21.23 9.07 -0.58
C ASN A 281 20.77 9.46 0.84
N HIS A 282 19.57 9.03 1.25
CA HIS A 282 19.07 9.26 2.61
C HIS A 282 19.98 8.61 3.67
N LEU A 283 20.34 7.33 3.50
CA LEU A 283 21.22 6.61 4.43
C LEU A 283 22.61 7.26 4.51
N ALA A 284 23.19 7.61 3.37
CA ALA A 284 24.49 8.27 3.33
C ALA A 284 24.46 9.63 4.03
N ALA A 285 23.41 10.43 3.80
CA ALA A 285 23.22 11.72 4.47
C ALA A 285 23.04 11.56 5.99
N GLU A 286 22.27 10.57 6.43
CA GLU A 286 22.10 10.23 7.85
C GLU A 286 23.42 9.86 8.54
N LEU A 287 24.19 8.96 7.95
CA LEU A 287 25.48 8.54 8.51
C LEU A 287 26.54 9.66 8.45
N TYR A 288 26.49 10.52 7.43
CA TYR A 288 27.35 11.69 7.34
C TYR A 288 27.03 12.72 8.42
N ARG A 289 25.74 12.93 8.73
CA ARG A 289 25.31 13.80 9.84
C ARG A 289 25.78 13.30 11.21
N GLU A 290 25.88 11.99 11.40
CA GLU A 290 26.43 11.38 12.62
C GLU A 290 27.95 11.62 12.72
N SER A 291 28.70 11.34 11.65
CA SER A 291 30.12 11.70 11.56
C SER A 291 30.58 11.83 10.11
N PRO A 292 31.01 13.04 9.68
CA PRO A 292 31.46 13.28 8.32
C PRO A 292 32.90 12.79 8.07
N PHE A 293 33.62 12.42 9.12
CA PHE A 293 35.04 12.15 9.06
C PHE A 293 35.34 10.72 8.57
N SER A 294 36.52 10.58 7.97
CA SER A 294 37.10 9.28 7.65
C SER A 294 37.74 8.69 8.91
N THR A 295 37.66 7.37 9.07
CA THR A 295 38.34 6.66 10.16
C THR A 295 39.83 6.68 9.92
N SER A 296 40.64 6.77 11.00
CA SER A 296 42.10 6.78 10.91
C SER A 296 42.64 5.69 9.98
N ALA A 297 43.50 6.07 9.05
CA ALA A 297 44.17 5.15 8.11
C ALA A 297 45.33 4.37 8.75
N SER A 298 45.77 4.77 9.96
CA SER A 298 46.93 4.19 10.63
C SER A 298 46.49 3.39 11.87
N PRO A 299 46.91 2.11 12.01
CA PRO A 299 46.66 1.36 13.24
C PRO A 299 47.44 2.03 14.38
N LEU A 300 46.71 2.51 15.40
CA LEU A 300 47.34 3.01 16.62
C LEU A 300 48.10 1.88 17.32
N LEU A 301 49.25 2.21 17.90
CA LEU A 301 50.19 1.28 18.57
C LEU A 301 49.62 0.57 19.82
N SER A 302 48.37 0.83 20.19
CA SER A 302 47.67 0.17 21.29
C SER A 302 46.47 -0.58 20.72
N GLY A 303 46.42 -1.90 20.92
CA GLY A 303 45.41 -2.83 20.40
C GLY A 303 43.98 -2.64 20.91
N THR A 304 43.59 -1.44 21.31
CA THR A 304 42.21 -1.04 21.53
C THR A 304 41.52 -0.91 20.17
N GLN A 305 40.67 -1.87 19.84
CA GLN A 305 39.89 -1.90 18.60
C GLN A 305 39.13 -0.59 18.39
N HIS A 306 39.36 0.05 17.24
CA HIS A 306 38.45 0.94 16.50
C HIS A 306 37.37 1.71 17.30
N PHE A 307 37.74 2.74 18.07
CA PHE A 307 36.78 3.73 18.59
C PHE A 307 36.47 4.88 17.62
N ASP A 308 37.09 4.90 16.42
CA ASP A 308 36.92 5.98 15.45
C ASP A 308 35.64 5.86 14.58
N VAL A 309 35.03 4.67 14.51
CA VAL A 309 33.82 4.45 13.70
C VAL A 309 32.58 4.67 14.58
N PRO A 310 31.65 5.56 14.21
CA PRO A 310 30.40 5.68 14.93
C PRO A 310 29.63 4.34 15.00
N PRO A 311 28.97 4.01 16.13
CA PRO A 311 28.33 2.72 16.32
C PRO A 311 27.28 2.38 15.25
N ARG A 312 26.52 3.37 14.78
CA ARG A 312 25.52 3.16 13.72
C ARG A 312 26.20 2.91 12.38
N ARG A 313 27.22 3.71 12.02
CA ARG A 313 28.02 3.50 10.79
C ARG A 313 28.70 2.13 10.74
N GLN A 314 29.16 1.61 11.88
CA GLN A 314 29.79 0.29 11.97
C GLN A 314 28.88 -0.83 11.43
N LEU A 315 27.57 -0.74 11.67
CA LEU A 315 26.58 -1.69 11.19
C LEU A 315 26.57 -1.75 9.64
N TYR A 316 26.67 -0.60 8.99
CA TYR A 316 26.49 -0.46 7.55
C TYR A 316 27.75 -0.62 6.71
N LEU A 317 28.94 -0.77 7.31
CA LEU A 317 30.22 -0.83 6.58
C LEU A 317 30.22 -1.82 5.40
N PRO A 318 29.73 -3.07 5.53
CA PRO A 318 29.72 -4.02 4.41
C PRO A 318 28.82 -3.59 3.26
N VAL A 319 27.72 -2.91 3.58
CA VAL A 319 26.73 -2.41 2.60
C VAL A 319 27.28 -1.17 1.90
N LEU A 320 27.85 -0.22 2.64
CA LEU A 320 28.39 1.03 2.10
C LEU A 320 29.47 0.80 1.03
N SER A 321 30.33 -0.22 1.20
CA SER A 321 31.32 -0.57 0.19
C SER A 321 30.69 -1.03 -1.12
N LYS A 322 29.59 -1.79 -1.06
CA LYS A 322 28.83 -2.23 -2.25
C LYS A 322 28.09 -1.08 -2.90
N VAL A 323 27.47 -0.19 -2.11
CA VAL A 323 26.80 1.01 -2.62
C VAL A 323 27.78 1.91 -3.36
N ARG A 324 29.01 2.10 -2.84
CA ARG A 324 30.03 2.88 -3.57
C ARG A 324 30.36 2.30 -4.93
N LEU A 325 30.46 0.97 -5.04
CA LEU A 325 30.71 0.30 -6.31
C LEU A 325 29.54 0.50 -7.29
N LEU A 326 28.30 0.33 -6.80
CA LEU A 326 27.08 0.54 -7.56
C LEU A 326 26.95 1.98 -8.12
N MET A 327 27.41 2.98 -7.39
CA MET A 327 27.33 4.39 -7.82
C MET A 327 28.35 4.77 -8.91
N VAL A 328 29.38 3.95 -9.13
CA VAL A 328 30.45 4.22 -10.11
C VAL A 328 30.44 3.26 -11.30
N SER A 329 29.66 2.18 -11.24
CA SER A 329 29.42 1.23 -12.33
C SER A 329 28.41 1.77 -13.33
#